data_AF-A0A962PRM3-F1
#
_entry.id   AF-A0A962PRM3-F1
#
_cell.length_a   1.000
_cell.length_b   1.000
_cell.length_c   1.000
_cell.angle_alpha   90.00
_cell.angle_beta   90.00
_cell.angle_gamma   90.00
#
_symmetry.space_group_name_H-M   'P 1'
#
loop_
_entity.id
_entity.type
_entity.pdbx_description
1 polymer ?
#
loop_
_entity_poly.entity_id
_entity_poly.type
_entity_poly.pdbx_seq_one_letter_code
_entity_poly.pdbx_strand_id
1 'polypeptide(L)'
;MTFAPYGSWKSPVTTDLIVAGSIGVSSPCFAGGIQYWAESRPQEGGRIVVVRRDADGSEHDLFAAPFNARTRVHEYGGDAWLIHDGLVYFSNFADQQVHVAGDGEPRPLTHTEGLRFANGVVDARRNRIIYVIEDHRAPGEAVNRIGAVDLVTGDVTMLCEGHDFYSSPALDADAKRLAFIAWDHPNMPWDETLLYVADLDASGLAGEPVCIAGESEALQQPRFAPNGNLVYISDRSGWWNLYEVDADGQHRALCPMEAEFGVPLWAFGASTYDF
;
A
#
# COMPACT_ATOMS: atom_id res chain seq x y z
N MET A 1 -25.22 -48.15 9.47
CA MET A 1 -24.06 -47.24 9.53
C MET A 1 -23.05 -47.69 8.51
N THR A 2 -22.69 -46.81 7.57
CA THR A 2 -21.59 -47.06 6.63
C THR A 2 -20.29 -46.62 7.30
N PHE A 3 -19.37 -47.56 7.47
CA PHE A 3 -18.02 -47.29 7.94
C PHE A 3 -17.09 -47.21 6.73
N ALA A 4 -16.19 -46.23 6.71
CA ALA A 4 -15.20 -46.04 5.66
C ALA A 4 -13.88 -45.55 6.29
N PRO A 5 -12.70 -46.00 5.80
CA PRO A 5 -11.41 -45.52 6.25
C PRO A 5 -11.28 -43.99 6.20
N TYR A 6 -10.51 -43.40 7.11
CA TYR A 6 -10.16 -41.97 7.05
C TYR A 6 -9.55 -41.63 5.68
N GLY A 7 -10.00 -40.51 5.08
CA GLY A 7 -9.59 -40.07 3.75
C GLY A 7 -10.36 -40.70 2.57
N SER A 8 -11.25 -41.67 2.81
CA SER A 8 -12.04 -42.35 1.75
C SER A 8 -13.52 -41.97 1.72
N TRP A 9 -13.91 -41.01 2.56
CA TRP A 9 -15.27 -40.49 2.56
C TRP A 9 -15.52 -39.75 1.25
N LYS A 10 -16.62 -40.09 0.56
CA LYS A 10 -17.04 -39.34 -0.62
C LYS A 10 -17.35 -37.91 -0.19
N SER A 11 -16.53 -36.97 -0.63
CA SER A 11 -16.73 -35.54 -0.38
C SER A 11 -17.60 -34.94 -1.48
N PRO A 12 -18.63 -34.13 -1.14
CA PRO A 12 -19.31 -33.28 -2.11
C PRO A 12 -18.44 -32.08 -2.56
N VAL A 13 -17.34 -31.79 -1.85
CA VAL A 13 -16.35 -30.77 -2.21
C VAL A 13 -15.38 -31.36 -3.22
N THR A 14 -15.53 -30.99 -4.49
CA THR A 14 -14.63 -31.39 -5.59
C THR A 14 -13.48 -30.39 -5.74
N THR A 15 -12.42 -30.77 -6.46
CA THR A 15 -11.35 -29.84 -6.83
C THR A 15 -11.89 -28.65 -7.61
N ASP A 16 -12.85 -28.89 -8.52
CA ASP A 16 -13.51 -27.82 -9.26
C ASP A 16 -14.23 -26.86 -8.30
N LEU A 17 -14.91 -27.36 -7.26
CA LEU A 17 -15.61 -26.51 -6.28
C LEU A 17 -14.65 -25.64 -5.46
N ILE A 18 -13.42 -26.12 -5.21
CA ILE A 18 -12.36 -25.35 -4.53
C ILE A 18 -11.83 -24.23 -5.44
N VAL A 19 -11.72 -24.49 -6.75
CA VAL A 19 -11.16 -23.54 -7.72
C VAL A 19 -12.23 -22.60 -8.29
N ALA A 20 -13.51 -22.98 -8.24
CA ALA A 20 -14.59 -22.32 -8.98
C ALA A 20 -15.12 -21.03 -8.36
N GLY A 21 -14.77 -20.61 -7.15
CA GLY A 21 -15.61 -19.58 -6.51
C GLY A 21 -15.08 -18.75 -5.36
N SER A 22 -13.78 -18.70 -5.08
CA SER A 22 -13.28 -17.70 -4.12
C SER A 22 -12.93 -16.40 -4.84
N ILE A 23 -13.91 -15.50 -4.99
CA ILE A 23 -13.62 -14.09 -5.28
C ILE A 23 -13.04 -13.51 -4.00
N GLY A 24 -11.72 -13.31 -3.98
CA GLY A 24 -11.06 -12.57 -2.91
C GLY A 24 -11.34 -11.08 -3.10
N VAL A 25 -11.91 -10.44 -2.09
CA VAL A 25 -12.14 -8.99 -2.04
C VAL A 25 -11.12 -8.36 -1.09
N SER A 26 -10.48 -7.27 -1.48
CA SER A 26 -9.52 -6.55 -0.65
C SER A 26 -9.49 -5.05 -0.93
N SER A 27 -8.78 -4.30 -0.08
CA SER A 27 -8.52 -2.86 -0.24
C SER A 27 -9.78 -2.00 -0.49
N PRO A 28 -10.86 -2.13 0.29
CA PRO A 28 -12.04 -1.30 0.08
C PRO A 28 -11.70 0.18 0.32
N CYS A 29 -12.17 1.07 -0.55
CA CYS A 29 -12.05 2.51 -0.35
C CYS A 29 -13.31 3.25 -0.81
N PHE A 30 -13.48 4.46 -0.28
CA PHE A 30 -14.61 5.33 -0.58
C PHE A 30 -14.07 6.66 -1.11
N ALA A 31 -14.54 7.08 -2.29
CA ALA A 31 -14.15 8.36 -2.88
C ALA A 31 -15.38 9.01 -3.55
N GLY A 32 -15.70 10.25 -3.18
CA GLY A 32 -16.80 11.00 -3.80
C GLY A 32 -18.18 10.35 -3.67
N GLY A 33 -18.42 9.55 -2.63
CA GLY A 33 -19.66 8.79 -2.43
C GLY A 33 -19.77 7.50 -3.26
N ILE A 34 -18.69 7.11 -3.95
CA ILE A 34 -18.57 5.88 -4.73
C ILE A 34 -17.70 4.88 -3.96
N GLN A 35 -18.05 3.60 -4.02
CA GLN A 35 -17.30 2.52 -3.39
C GLN A 35 -16.38 1.86 -4.41
N TYR A 36 -15.16 1.53 -3.99
CA TYR A 36 -14.20 0.80 -4.79
C TYR A 36 -13.56 -0.31 -3.98
N TRP A 37 -13.14 -1.39 -4.64
CA TRP A 37 -12.35 -2.45 -4.03
C TRP A 37 -11.59 -3.24 -5.09
N ALA A 38 -10.59 -4.00 -4.65
CA ALA A 38 -9.90 -4.97 -5.49
C ALA A 38 -10.60 -6.33 -5.42
N GLU A 39 -10.77 -6.98 -6.57
CA GLU A 39 -11.25 -8.35 -6.64
C GLU A 39 -10.31 -9.25 -7.42
N SER A 40 -10.04 -10.44 -6.88
CA SER A 40 -9.35 -11.52 -7.58
C SER A 40 -10.28 -12.20 -8.58
N ARG A 41 -9.75 -12.51 -9.77
CA ARG A 41 -10.43 -13.22 -10.86
C ARG A 41 -9.70 -14.54 -11.16
N PRO A 42 -9.93 -15.63 -10.39
CA PRO A 42 -9.25 -16.92 -10.61
C PRO A 42 -9.45 -17.48 -12.02
N GLN A 43 -10.64 -17.31 -12.61
CA GLN A 43 -10.92 -17.77 -13.98
C GLN A 43 -10.28 -16.92 -15.08
N GLU A 44 -9.75 -15.74 -14.74
CA GLU A 44 -9.09 -14.82 -15.68
C GLU A 44 -7.57 -14.75 -15.42
N GLY A 45 -6.96 -15.92 -15.22
CA GLY A 45 -5.52 -16.03 -14.96
C GLY A 45 -5.10 -15.49 -13.58
N GLY A 46 -6.03 -15.37 -12.64
CA GLY A 46 -5.75 -14.88 -11.29
C GLY A 46 -5.45 -13.37 -11.22
N ARG A 47 -5.88 -12.60 -12.23
CA ARG A 47 -5.71 -11.14 -12.23
C ARG A 47 -6.50 -10.49 -11.09
N ILE A 48 -6.06 -9.30 -10.70
CA ILE A 48 -6.78 -8.41 -9.78
C ILE A 48 -7.37 -7.27 -10.61
N VAL A 49 -8.65 -6.99 -10.39
CA VAL A 49 -9.36 -5.85 -10.99
C VAL A 49 -9.85 -4.91 -9.91
N VAL A 50 -9.90 -3.61 -10.22
CA VAL A 50 -10.57 -2.64 -9.37
C VAL A 50 -12.03 -2.55 -9.80
N VAL A 51 -12.93 -2.81 -8.87
CA VAL A 51 -14.38 -2.74 -9.06
C VAL A 51 -14.88 -1.44 -8.46
N ARG A 52 -15.80 -0.79 -9.16
CA ARG A 52 -16.53 0.40 -8.73
C ARG A 52 -17.99 0.02 -8.49
N ARG A 53 -18.58 0.50 -7.40
CA ARG A 53 -20.03 0.45 -7.17
C ARG A 53 -20.63 1.84 -7.06
N ASP A 54 -21.58 2.09 -7.94
CA ASP A 54 -22.32 3.34 -8.01
C ASP A 54 -23.41 3.45 -6.95
N ALA A 55 -23.94 4.66 -6.76
CA ALA A 55 -24.99 4.95 -5.78
C ALA A 55 -26.30 4.19 -6.05
N ASP A 56 -26.55 3.75 -7.28
CA ASP A 56 -27.69 2.90 -7.64
C ASP A 56 -27.46 1.41 -7.34
N GLY A 57 -26.26 1.07 -6.87
CA GLY A 57 -25.83 -0.27 -6.51
C GLY A 57 -25.26 -1.09 -7.66
N SER A 58 -25.16 -0.54 -8.88
CA SER A 58 -24.52 -1.19 -10.02
C SER A 58 -23.01 -1.29 -9.83
N GLU A 59 -22.43 -2.40 -10.28
CA GLU A 59 -21.00 -2.73 -10.12
C GLU A 59 -20.34 -2.85 -11.49
N HIS A 60 -19.16 -2.25 -11.63
CA HIS A 60 -18.41 -2.17 -12.89
C HIS A 60 -16.93 -2.44 -12.65
N ASP A 61 -16.33 -3.34 -13.43
CA ASP A 61 -14.88 -3.46 -13.54
C ASP A 61 -14.31 -2.19 -14.18
N LEU A 62 -13.32 -1.54 -13.56
CA LEU A 62 -12.71 -0.32 -14.10
C LEU A 62 -11.82 -0.57 -15.32
N PHE A 63 -11.46 -1.83 -15.59
CA PHE A 63 -10.71 -2.24 -16.77
C PHE A 63 -10.88 -3.73 -17.05
N ALA A 64 -10.88 -4.06 -18.34
CA ALA A 64 -10.97 -5.44 -18.82
C ALA A 64 -9.60 -6.16 -18.77
N ALA A 65 -9.61 -7.47 -18.95
CA ALA A 65 -8.40 -8.23 -19.25
C ALA A 65 -7.70 -7.64 -20.50
N PRO A 66 -6.35 -7.64 -20.56
CA PRO A 66 -5.44 -8.40 -19.70
C PRO A 66 -4.90 -7.63 -18.47
N PHE A 67 -5.40 -6.42 -18.18
CA PHE A 67 -4.87 -5.58 -17.11
C PHE A 67 -5.07 -6.20 -15.72
N ASN A 68 -4.05 -6.08 -14.89
CA ASN A 68 -3.96 -6.74 -13.59
C ASN A 68 -3.35 -5.77 -12.56
N ALA A 69 -4.16 -5.23 -11.66
CA ALA A 69 -3.72 -4.31 -10.60
C ALA A 69 -2.97 -5.05 -9.50
N ARG A 70 -1.73 -5.44 -9.79
CA ARG A 70 -0.84 -6.17 -8.90
C ARG A 70 0.61 -5.76 -9.15
N THR A 71 1.34 -5.60 -8.07
CA THR A 71 2.77 -5.24 -8.07
C THR A 71 3.62 -6.36 -7.48
N ARG A 72 4.92 -6.34 -7.76
CA ARG A 72 5.94 -7.26 -7.23
C ARG A 72 6.93 -6.57 -6.31
N VAL A 73 6.64 -5.35 -5.85
CA VAL A 73 7.47 -4.70 -4.82
C VAL A 73 7.51 -5.60 -3.58
N HIS A 74 8.71 -5.81 -3.03
CA HIS A 74 9.03 -6.77 -1.97
C HIS A 74 8.64 -8.23 -2.31
N GLU A 75 8.45 -8.54 -3.59
CA GLU A 75 7.93 -9.80 -4.16
C GLU A 75 6.53 -10.25 -3.70
N TYR A 76 6.03 -9.75 -2.56
CA TYR A 76 4.65 -9.96 -2.07
C TYR A 76 3.65 -8.96 -2.67
N GLY A 77 4.08 -7.72 -2.94
CA GLY A 77 3.22 -6.66 -3.45
C GLY A 77 2.24 -6.13 -2.41
N GLY A 78 1.00 -5.89 -2.83
CA GLY A 78 -0.01 -5.16 -2.05
C GLY A 78 -0.11 -3.69 -2.45
N ASP A 79 -1.19 -3.04 -2.02
CA ASP A 79 -1.51 -1.62 -2.27
C ASP A 79 -1.12 -1.11 -3.66
N ALA A 80 -1.54 -1.86 -4.67
CA ALA A 80 -1.12 -1.67 -6.06
C ALA A 80 -2.00 -0.68 -6.83
N TRP A 81 -2.93 0.01 -6.17
CA TRP A 81 -3.84 0.95 -6.81
C TRP A 81 -4.36 2.01 -5.85
N LEU A 82 -4.76 3.15 -6.39
CA LEU A 82 -5.48 4.20 -5.67
C LEU A 82 -6.41 4.98 -6.61
N ILE A 83 -7.30 5.78 -6.02
CA ILE A 83 -8.22 6.66 -6.75
C ILE A 83 -7.81 8.11 -6.52
N HIS A 84 -7.76 8.90 -7.58
CA HIS A 84 -7.62 10.35 -7.51
C HIS A 84 -8.37 11.00 -8.68
N ASP A 85 -9.15 12.04 -8.38
CA ASP A 85 -9.94 12.80 -9.36
C ASP A 85 -10.79 11.92 -10.30
N GLY A 86 -11.36 10.85 -9.76
CA GLY A 86 -12.21 9.91 -10.50
C GLY A 86 -11.46 8.95 -11.42
N LEU A 87 -10.12 9.01 -11.44
CA LEU A 87 -9.26 8.08 -12.17
C LEU A 87 -8.68 7.04 -11.21
N VAL A 88 -8.46 5.82 -11.72
CA VAL A 88 -7.69 4.79 -11.03
C VAL A 88 -6.26 4.80 -11.54
N TYR A 89 -5.32 4.86 -10.60
CA TYR A 89 -3.90 4.67 -10.85
C TYR A 89 -3.52 3.32 -10.28
N PHE A 90 -2.86 2.47 -11.06
CA PHE A 90 -2.51 1.13 -10.60
C PHE A 90 -1.21 0.60 -11.21
N SER A 91 -0.47 -0.19 -10.45
CA SER A 91 0.67 -0.95 -10.96
C SER A 91 0.16 -2.14 -11.77
N ASN A 92 0.39 -2.11 -13.08
CA ASN A 92 -0.01 -3.21 -13.96
C ASN A 92 0.98 -4.37 -13.87
N PHE A 93 0.49 -5.58 -13.61
CA PHE A 93 1.36 -6.71 -13.30
C PHE A 93 2.30 -7.08 -14.46
N ALA A 94 1.84 -6.91 -15.70
CA ALA A 94 2.58 -7.37 -16.89
C ALA A 94 3.90 -6.61 -17.11
N ASP A 95 3.91 -5.31 -16.84
CA ASP A 95 5.06 -4.42 -17.09
C ASP A 95 5.59 -3.71 -15.83
N GLN A 96 4.90 -3.87 -14.69
CA GLN A 96 5.20 -3.23 -13.41
C GLN A 96 5.17 -1.70 -13.45
N GLN A 97 4.63 -1.10 -14.51
CA GLN A 97 4.47 0.34 -14.62
C GLN A 97 3.17 0.80 -13.98
N VAL A 98 3.11 2.07 -13.59
CA VAL A 98 1.86 2.70 -13.19
C VAL A 98 1.05 2.98 -14.45
N HIS A 99 -0.19 2.51 -14.48
CA HIS A 99 -1.18 2.80 -15.50
C HIS A 99 -2.28 3.66 -14.89
N VAL A 100 -2.95 4.43 -15.73
CA VAL A 100 -4.13 5.21 -15.37
C VAL A 100 -5.33 4.78 -16.22
N ALA A 101 -6.48 4.62 -15.58
CA ALA A 101 -7.73 4.30 -16.24
C ALA A 101 -8.88 5.19 -15.75
N GLY A 102 -9.80 5.46 -16.68
CA GLY A 102 -11.10 6.10 -16.45
C GLY A 102 -12.16 5.29 -17.18
N ASP A 103 -12.98 5.92 -18.03
CA ASP A 103 -14.02 5.21 -18.82
C ASP A 103 -13.47 4.49 -20.08
N GLY A 104 -12.17 4.54 -20.31
CA GLY A 104 -11.49 3.97 -21.48
C GLY A 104 -10.45 2.90 -21.12
N GLU A 105 -9.76 2.39 -22.14
CA GLU A 105 -8.67 1.43 -21.94
C GLU A 105 -7.53 2.07 -21.11
N PRO A 106 -6.99 1.36 -20.11
CA PRO A 106 -5.85 1.85 -19.33
C PRO A 106 -4.67 2.24 -20.22
N ARG A 107 -3.99 3.32 -19.84
CA ARG A 107 -2.75 3.78 -20.48
C ARG A 107 -1.60 3.81 -19.47
N PRO A 108 -0.37 3.46 -19.88
CA PRO A 108 0.79 3.66 -19.03
C PRO A 108 0.96 5.15 -18.71
N LEU A 109 1.21 5.43 -17.43
CA LEU A 109 1.66 6.73 -16.94
C LEU A 109 3.20 6.74 -16.86
N THR A 110 3.80 5.69 -16.31
CA THR A 110 5.27 5.56 -16.24
C THR A 110 5.81 4.70 -17.38
N HIS A 111 7.07 4.95 -17.76
CA HIS A 111 7.72 4.29 -18.90
C HIS A 111 9.16 3.82 -18.59
N THR A 112 9.54 3.75 -17.32
CA THR A 112 10.91 3.36 -16.93
C THR A 112 10.94 1.88 -16.58
N GLU A 113 11.34 1.07 -17.56
CA GLU A 113 11.57 -0.36 -17.36
C GLU A 113 12.53 -0.62 -16.20
N GLY A 114 12.25 -1.67 -15.43
CA GLY A 114 13.01 -2.03 -14.24
C GLY A 114 12.57 -1.32 -12.96
N LEU A 115 11.71 -0.31 -13.03
CA LEU A 115 11.06 0.24 -11.85
C LEU A 115 9.76 -0.50 -11.53
N ARG A 116 9.47 -0.66 -10.23
CA ARG A 116 8.20 -1.19 -9.72
C ARG A 116 7.65 -0.24 -8.66
N PHE A 117 6.32 -0.12 -8.59
CA PHE A 117 5.64 0.88 -7.76
C PHE A 117 4.60 0.22 -6.85
N ALA A 118 4.48 0.68 -5.61
CA ALA A 118 3.46 0.23 -4.67
C ALA A 118 3.21 1.28 -3.59
N ASN A 119 2.13 1.10 -2.83
CA ASN A 119 1.85 1.83 -1.59
C ASN A 119 1.80 3.35 -1.78
N GLY A 120 0.96 3.78 -2.72
CA GLY A 120 0.91 5.16 -3.17
C GLY A 120 0.10 6.09 -2.26
N VAL A 121 0.54 7.34 -2.13
CA VAL A 121 -0.22 8.44 -1.52
C VAL A 121 -0.23 9.66 -2.44
N VAL A 122 -1.40 10.29 -2.56
CA VAL A 122 -1.62 11.40 -3.49
C VAL A 122 -1.09 12.71 -2.90
N ASP A 123 -0.20 13.39 -3.63
CA ASP A 123 0.18 14.79 -3.38
C ASP A 123 -0.59 15.69 -4.38
N ALA A 124 -1.85 15.96 -4.05
CA ALA A 124 -2.75 16.75 -4.91
C ALA A 124 -2.24 18.18 -5.11
N ARG A 125 -1.50 18.73 -4.14
CA ARG A 125 -0.91 20.07 -4.21
C ARG A 125 0.08 20.19 -5.38
N ARG A 126 0.78 19.11 -5.70
CA ARG A 126 1.82 19.07 -6.73
C ARG A 126 1.49 18.15 -7.90
N ASN A 127 0.24 17.69 -7.97
CA ASN A 127 -0.29 16.84 -9.04
C ASN A 127 0.60 15.61 -9.33
N ARG A 128 0.94 14.88 -8.26
CA ARG A 128 1.82 13.71 -8.30
C ARG A 128 1.37 12.66 -7.30
N ILE A 129 1.85 11.43 -7.45
CA ILE A 129 1.68 10.36 -6.46
C ILE A 129 3.05 9.98 -5.91
N ILE A 130 3.17 9.88 -4.59
CA ILE A 130 4.36 9.35 -3.91
C ILE A 130 4.18 7.85 -3.73
N TYR A 131 5.17 7.06 -4.15
CA TYR A 131 5.19 5.60 -4.07
C TYR A 131 6.42 5.10 -3.32
N VAL A 132 6.32 3.88 -2.82
CA VAL A 132 7.48 3.00 -2.64
C VAL A 132 7.89 2.50 -4.02
N ILE A 133 9.17 2.68 -4.36
CA ILE A 133 9.72 2.34 -5.68
C ILE A 133 10.91 1.40 -5.51
N GLU A 134 10.85 0.25 -6.18
CA GLU A 134 12.02 -0.62 -6.37
C GLU A 134 12.71 -0.34 -7.70
N ASP A 135 14.03 -0.25 -7.69
CA ASP A 135 14.87 -0.16 -8.87
C ASP A 135 15.64 -1.47 -9.11
N HIS A 136 15.25 -2.21 -10.15
CA HIS A 136 15.84 -3.48 -10.58
C HIS A 136 16.80 -3.34 -11.78
N ARG A 137 17.19 -2.11 -12.16
CA ARG A 137 18.02 -1.88 -13.36
C ARG A 137 19.47 -2.34 -13.17
N ALA A 138 19.93 -2.41 -11.93
CA ALA A 138 21.23 -2.97 -11.57
C ALA A 138 21.09 -4.46 -11.19
N PRO A 139 22.14 -5.28 -11.40
CA PRO A 139 22.14 -6.66 -10.93
C PRO A 139 22.21 -6.72 -9.40
N GLY A 140 21.53 -7.70 -8.79
CA GLY A 140 21.55 -7.93 -7.35
C GLY A 140 20.20 -7.65 -6.70
N GLU A 141 20.24 -7.28 -5.42
CA GLU A 141 19.07 -6.81 -4.70
C GLU A 141 18.59 -5.47 -5.25
N ALA A 142 17.27 -5.29 -5.30
CA ALA A 142 16.66 -4.06 -5.77
C ALA A 142 16.89 -2.93 -4.76
N VAL A 143 17.10 -1.72 -5.26
CA VAL A 143 17.20 -0.55 -4.39
C VAL A 143 15.81 0.00 -4.14
N ASN A 144 15.35 -0.03 -2.89
CA ASN A 144 14.08 0.55 -2.46
C ASN A 144 14.22 2.04 -2.15
N ARG A 145 13.20 2.82 -2.51
CA ARG A 145 13.18 4.28 -2.34
C ARG A 145 11.75 4.76 -2.10
N ILE A 146 11.61 5.95 -1.51
CA ILE A 146 10.40 6.75 -1.68
C ILE A 146 10.60 7.67 -2.88
N GLY A 147 9.67 7.69 -3.82
CA GLY A 147 9.73 8.56 -4.99
C GLY A 147 8.37 9.07 -5.43
N ALA A 148 8.35 10.15 -6.19
CA ALA A 148 7.14 10.76 -6.73
C ALA A 148 7.03 10.56 -8.24
N VAL A 149 5.82 10.28 -8.72
CA VAL A 149 5.46 10.18 -10.13
C VAL A 149 4.54 11.35 -10.48
N ASP A 150 4.96 12.19 -11.42
CA ASP A 150 4.15 13.27 -11.95
C ASP A 150 2.92 12.72 -12.71
N LEU A 151 1.71 13.24 -12.44
CA LEU A 151 0.47 12.70 -13.02
C LEU A 151 0.24 13.09 -14.48
N VAL A 152 1.02 14.03 -15.02
CA VAL A 152 0.93 14.48 -16.42
C VAL A 152 2.01 13.82 -17.25
N THR A 153 3.26 13.92 -16.82
CA THR A 153 4.42 13.46 -17.61
C THR A 153 4.81 12.02 -17.31
N GLY A 154 4.46 11.51 -16.13
CA GLY A 154 4.95 10.22 -15.65
C GLY A 154 6.39 10.22 -15.19
N ASP A 155 7.01 11.40 -15.09
CA ASP A 155 8.40 11.54 -14.64
C ASP A 155 8.53 11.11 -13.18
N VAL A 156 9.61 10.38 -12.89
CA VAL A 156 9.90 9.85 -11.57
C VAL A 156 10.99 10.67 -10.90
N THR A 157 10.73 11.18 -9.69
CA THR A 157 11.68 11.91 -8.86
C THR A 157 11.89 11.16 -7.53
N MET A 158 13.11 10.76 -7.21
CA MET A 158 13.41 10.11 -5.92
C MET A 158 13.43 11.14 -4.80
N LEU A 159 12.81 10.80 -3.67
CA LEU A 159 12.67 11.68 -2.50
C LEU A 159 13.52 11.21 -1.33
N CYS A 160 13.48 9.92 -1.00
CA CYS A 160 14.23 9.34 0.12
C CYS A 160 14.95 8.06 -0.31
N GLU A 161 16.15 7.85 0.21
CA GLU A 161 17.00 6.67 -0.02
C GLU A 161 17.89 6.40 1.20
N GLY A 162 18.59 5.26 1.21
CA GLY A 162 19.56 4.91 2.25
C GLY A 162 19.23 3.68 3.09
N HIS A 163 18.01 3.15 2.99
CA HIS A 163 17.59 1.91 3.65
C HIS A 163 17.32 0.80 2.64
N ASP A 164 17.40 -0.45 3.10
CA ASP A 164 17.12 -1.62 2.26
C ASP A 164 15.63 -1.70 1.88
N PHE A 165 14.73 -1.24 2.76
CA PHE A 165 13.28 -1.31 2.56
C PHE A 165 12.52 -0.07 3.03
N TYR A 166 11.39 0.21 2.37
CA TYR A 166 10.49 1.33 2.68
C TYR A 166 9.03 0.90 2.63
N SER A 167 8.18 1.55 3.43
CA SER A 167 6.72 1.40 3.34
C SER A 167 5.95 2.60 3.86
N SER A 168 4.65 2.58 3.62
CA SER A 168 3.62 3.42 4.25
C SER A 168 3.91 4.93 4.16
N PRO A 169 4.17 5.50 2.97
CA PRO A 169 4.29 6.95 2.85
C PRO A 169 2.95 7.62 3.21
N ALA A 170 3.01 8.65 4.02
CA ALA A 170 1.84 9.42 4.46
C ALA A 170 2.14 10.92 4.42
N LEU A 171 1.23 11.70 3.84
CA LEU A 171 1.34 13.16 3.78
C LEU A 171 0.46 13.80 4.84
N ASP A 172 0.93 14.93 5.38
CA ASP A 172 0.06 15.79 6.16
C ASP A 172 -0.93 16.56 5.26
N ALA A 173 -1.96 17.16 5.86
CA ALA A 173 -3.06 17.80 5.13
C ALA A 173 -2.60 18.90 4.14
N ASP A 174 -1.47 19.54 4.42
CA ASP A 174 -0.89 20.62 3.60
C ASP A 174 0.14 20.12 2.56
N ALA A 175 0.44 18.81 2.56
CA ALA A 175 1.52 18.18 1.81
C ALA A 175 2.88 18.89 2.03
N LYS A 176 3.17 19.24 3.28
CA LYS A 176 4.43 19.83 3.74
C LYS A 176 5.30 18.83 4.47
N ARG A 177 4.73 17.78 5.03
CA ARG A 177 5.47 16.72 5.72
C ARG A 177 5.13 15.37 5.12
N LEU A 178 6.14 14.54 4.97
CA LEU A 178 6.07 13.16 4.51
C LEU A 178 6.57 12.26 5.63
N ALA A 179 5.70 11.41 6.17
CA ALA A 179 6.09 10.32 7.06
C ALA A 179 6.23 9.03 6.26
N PHE A 180 7.13 8.14 6.68
CA PHE A 180 7.27 6.79 6.10
C PHE A 180 7.96 5.85 7.08
N ILE A 181 7.80 4.55 6.84
CA ILE A 181 8.50 3.48 7.54
C ILE A 181 9.70 3.03 6.70
N ALA A 182 10.83 2.77 7.36
CA ALA A 182 12.00 2.16 6.74
C ALA A 182 12.58 1.07 7.67
N TRP A 183 13.28 0.11 7.10
CA TRP A 183 14.05 -0.89 7.85
C TRP A 183 15.15 -1.48 6.97
N ASP A 184 16.08 -2.18 7.63
CA ASP A 184 17.28 -2.73 7.01
C ASP A 184 17.47 -4.19 7.38
N HIS A 185 18.25 -4.90 6.56
CA HIS A 185 18.73 -6.23 6.92
C HIS A 185 19.52 -6.18 8.25
N PRO A 186 19.41 -7.23 9.09
CA PRO A 186 18.70 -8.49 8.88
C PRO A 186 17.25 -8.49 9.38
N ASN A 187 16.69 -7.32 9.72
CA ASN A 187 15.39 -7.23 10.38
C ASN A 187 14.26 -7.41 9.37
N MET A 188 13.21 -8.12 9.78
CA MET A 188 11.91 -8.06 9.13
C MET A 188 11.09 -6.90 9.73
N PRO A 189 10.02 -6.42 9.08
CA PRO A 189 9.26 -5.27 9.58
C PRO A 189 8.48 -5.54 10.88
N TRP A 190 8.44 -6.79 11.37
CA TRP A 190 7.93 -7.14 12.69
C TRP A 190 9.04 -7.35 13.74
N ASP A 191 10.30 -7.25 13.35
CA ASP A 191 11.43 -7.31 14.28
C ASP A 191 11.84 -5.89 14.71
N GLU A 192 12.16 -5.02 13.74
CA GLU A 192 12.50 -3.63 14.00
C GLU A 192 12.28 -2.77 12.75
N THR A 193 11.70 -1.59 12.94
CA THR A 193 11.53 -0.58 11.90
C THR A 193 11.74 0.82 12.46
N LEU A 194 11.96 1.77 11.57
CA LEU A 194 12.17 3.18 11.87
C LEU A 194 11.05 4.01 11.25
N LEU A 195 10.53 4.96 12.02
CA LEU A 195 9.56 5.95 11.55
C LEU A 195 10.29 7.27 11.28
N TYR A 196 10.26 7.67 10.03
CA TYR A 196 10.87 8.92 9.57
C TYR A 196 9.82 9.96 9.22
N VAL A 197 10.18 11.23 9.39
CA VAL A 197 9.46 12.39 8.86
C VAL A 197 10.44 13.28 8.11
N ALA A 198 10.09 13.67 6.88
CA ALA A 198 10.82 14.65 6.09
C ALA A 198 9.93 15.86 5.77
N ASP A 199 10.50 17.05 5.88
CA ASP A 199 9.87 18.27 5.35
C ASP A 199 9.98 18.30 3.82
N LEU A 200 8.89 18.69 3.16
CA LEU A 200 8.82 18.89 1.73
C LEU A 200 8.90 20.38 1.40
N ASP A 201 9.83 20.74 0.50
CA ASP A 201 9.94 22.11 0.03
C ASP A 201 8.75 22.51 -0.88
N ALA A 202 8.78 23.74 -1.41
CA ALA A 202 7.71 24.22 -2.29
C ALA A 202 7.54 23.37 -3.56
N SER A 203 8.64 22.81 -4.10
CA SER A 203 8.64 21.89 -5.24
C SER A 203 8.29 20.45 -4.88
N GLY A 204 8.28 20.14 -3.57
CA GLY A 204 7.97 18.82 -3.04
C GLY A 204 9.17 17.90 -2.98
N LEU A 205 10.39 18.42 -3.04
CA LEU A 205 11.58 17.65 -2.72
C LEU A 205 11.67 17.49 -1.21
N ALA A 206 12.07 16.30 -0.76
CA ALA A 206 12.28 16.03 0.65
C ALA A 206 13.61 16.63 1.10
N GLY A 207 13.60 17.29 2.26
CA GLY A 207 14.80 17.56 3.04
C GLY A 207 15.32 16.29 3.71
N GLU A 208 16.33 16.46 4.58
CA GLU A 208 16.88 15.34 5.36
C GLU A 208 15.80 14.73 6.26
N PRO A 209 15.47 13.42 6.11
CA PRO A 209 14.50 12.76 6.97
C PRO A 209 14.99 12.66 8.41
N VAL A 210 14.12 12.96 9.37
CA VAL A 210 14.37 12.82 10.80
C VAL A 210 13.69 11.54 11.31
N CYS A 211 14.47 10.64 11.92
CA CYS A 211 13.92 9.49 12.63
C CYS A 211 13.27 9.97 13.94
N ILE A 212 11.98 9.71 14.11
CA ILE A 212 11.19 10.17 15.26
C ILE A 212 10.76 9.05 16.20
N ALA A 213 10.80 7.79 15.74
CA ALA A 213 10.60 6.61 16.57
C ALA A 213 11.29 5.41 15.93
N GLY A 214 11.71 4.46 16.76
CA GLY A 214 12.43 3.26 16.35
C GLY A 214 13.17 2.64 17.54
N GLU A 215 14.20 1.84 17.26
CA GLU A 215 15.07 1.18 18.24
C GLU A 215 14.36 0.04 19.02
N SER A 216 14.37 -1.16 18.45
CA SER A 216 13.70 -2.37 18.99
C SER A 216 12.17 -2.30 19.04
N GLU A 217 11.56 -1.59 18.10
CA GLU A 217 10.10 -1.51 17.92
C GLU A 217 9.70 -1.88 16.47
N ALA A 218 8.60 -2.62 16.33
CA ALA A 218 7.92 -2.86 15.06
C ALA A 218 6.81 -1.81 14.86
N LEU A 219 7.16 -0.76 14.11
CA LEU A 219 6.34 0.39 13.78
C LEU A 219 5.62 0.18 12.46
N GLN A 220 4.36 0.61 12.39
CA GLN A 220 3.59 0.48 11.15
C GLN A 220 2.52 1.55 10.99
N GLN A 221 2.09 1.71 9.74
CA GLN A 221 0.92 2.51 9.34
C GLN A 221 0.93 3.95 9.91
N PRO A 222 1.99 4.76 9.72
CA PRO A 222 1.96 6.16 10.14
C PRO A 222 0.91 6.96 9.35
N ARG A 223 0.15 7.82 10.01
CA ARG A 223 -0.85 8.72 9.40
C ARG A 223 -0.96 10.04 10.15
N PHE A 224 -1.07 11.14 9.43
CA PHE A 224 -1.33 12.44 10.06
C PHE A 224 -2.82 12.58 10.39
N ALA A 225 -3.11 12.85 11.66
CA ALA A 225 -4.43 13.17 12.15
C ALA A 225 -4.90 14.55 11.65
N PRO A 226 -6.22 14.83 11.64
CA PRO A 226 -6.74 16.14 11.22
C PRO A 226 -6.22 17.34 12.04
N ASN A 227 -5.75 17.10 13.26
CA ASN A 227 -5.12 18.11 14.11
C ASN A 227 -3.64 18.38 13.75
N GLY A 228 -3.07 17.63 12.80
CA GLY A 228 -1.68 17.73 12.36
C GLY A 228 -0.68 16.86 13.14
N ASN A 229 -1.11 16.15 14.17
CA ASN A 229 -0.27 15.19 14.89
C ASN A 229 -0.07 13.92 14.05
N LEU A 230 1.01 13.19 14.31
CA LEU A 230 1.27 11.92 13.63
C LEU A 230 0.85 10.77 14.54
N VAL A 231 -0.02 9.91 14.04
CA VAL A 231 -0.43 8.66 14.69
C VAL A 231 0.26 7.50 13.98
N TYR A 232 0.68 6.50 14.75
CA TYR A 232 1.32 5.30 14.24
C TYR A 232 1.04 4.12 15.18
N ILE A 233 1.30 2.91 14.70
CA ILE A 233 1.23 1.71 15.53
C ILE A 233 2.64 1.34 15.98
N SER A 234 2.78 0.95 17.24
CA SER A 234 4.02 0.41 17.82
C SER A 234 3.70 -0.76 18.75
N ASP A 235 4.59 -1.75 18.78
CA ASP A 235 4.55 -2.90 19.67
C ASP A 235 5.31 -2.66 21.00
N ARG A 236 5.78 -1.43 21.29
CA ARG A 236 6.58 -1.12 22.50
C ARG A 236 5.97 -1.53 23.84
N SER A 237 4.66 -1.76 23.87
CA SER A 237 3.94 -2.25 25.06
C SER A 237 3.96 -3.77 25.23
N GLY A 238 4.51 -4.51 24.26
CA GLY A 238 4.33 -5.95 24.07
C GLY A 238 3.13 -6.31 23.17
N TRP A 239 2.34 -5.32 22.75
CA TRP A 239 1.22 -5.44 21.83
C TRP A 239 1.24 -4.26 20.85
N TRP A 240 0.86 -4.48 19.59
CA TRP A 240 0.68 -3.39 18.63
C TRP A 240 -0.49 -2.50 19.07
N ASN A 241 -0.20 -1.28 19.53
CA ASN A 241 -1.19 -0.29 19.94
C ASN A 241 -0.98 1.02 19.19
N LEU A 242 -1.97 1.92 19.25
CA LEU A 242 -1.89 3.26 18.65
C LEU A 242 -1.16 4.25 19.55
N TYR A 243 -0.22 4.96 18.96
CA TYR A 243 0.54 6.05 19.57
C TYR A 243 0.40 7.31 18.74
N GLU A 244 0.35 8.45 19.40
CA GLU A 244 0.40 9.77 18.78
C GLU A 244 1.69 10.46 19.21
N VAL A 245 2.35 11.13 18.26
CA VAL A 245 3.41 12.10 18.53
C VAL A 245 2.92 13.50 18.16
N ASP A 246 3.03 14.42 19.11
CA ASP A 246 2.67 15.82 18.92
C ASP A 246 3.82 16.66 18.33
N ALA A 247 3.57 17.95 18.12
CA ALA A 247 4.54 18.87 17.56
C ALA A 247 5.78 19.11 18.43
N ASP A 248 5.69 18.82 19.74
CA ASP A 248 6.81 18.91 20.69
C ASP A 248 7.60 17.58 20.78
N GLY A 249 7.24 16.59 19.96
CA GLY A 249 7.87 15.27 19.93
C GLY A 249 7.46 14.38 21.12
N GLN A 250 6.36 14.69 21.81
CA GLN A 250 5.89 13.86 22.92
C GLN A 250 5.02 12.72 22.40
N HIS A 251 5.41 11.50 22.76
CA HIS A 251 4.69 10.30 22.38
C HIS A 251 3.70 9.89 23.49
N ARG A 252 2.46 9.57 23.11
CA ARG A 252 1.45 9.04 24.04
C ARG A 252 0.67 7.89 23.41
N ALA A 253 0.36 6.88 24.22
CA ALA A 253 -0.58 5.83 23.82
C ALA A 253 -2.00 6.42 23.75
N LEU A 254 -2.72 6.14 22.66
CA LEU A 254 -4.09 6.59 22.45
C LEU A 254 -5.11 5.65 23.08
N CYS A 255 -4.85 4.34 23.00
CA CYS A 255 -5.72 3.29 23.51
C CYS A 255 -4.86 2.09 23.96
N PRO A 256 -4.21 2.18 25.13
CA PRO A 256 -3.36 1.10 25.63
C PRO A 256 -4.20 -0.14 25.96
N MET A 257 -3.86 -1.27 25.36
CA MET A 257 -4.62 -2.51 25.46
C MET A 257 -3.72 -3.73 25.21
N GLU A 258 -3.92 -4.80 25.97
CA GLU A 258 -3.33 -6.12 25.69
C GLU A 258 -4.04 -6.80 24.49
N ALA A 259 -3.95 -6.17 23.32
CA ALA A 259 -4.55 -6.61 22.07
C ALA A 259 -3.81 -6.02 20.86
N GLU A 260 -3.84 -6.74 19.73
CA GLU A 260 -3.19 -6.31 18.49
C GLU A 260 -4.07 -5.36 17.68
N PHE A 261 -3.58 -4.15 17.42
CA PHE A 261 -4.18 -3.19 16.50
C PHE A 261 -3.42 -3.14 15.18
N GLY A 262 -2.28 -3.83 15.09
CA GLY A 262 -1.47 -3.99 13.90
C GLY A 262 -1.59 -5.41 13.32
N VAL A 263 -0.95 -5.60 12.17
CA VAL A 263 -0.77 -6.91 11.53
C VAL A 263 0.68 -7.05 11.09
N PRO A 264 1.20 -8.28 10.89
CA PRO A 264 2.53 -8.45 10.31
C PRO A 264 2.56 -7.90 8.87
N LEU A 265 3.46 -6.97 8.61
CA LEU A 265 3.61 -6.26 7.33
C LEU A 265 4.31 -7.12 6.26
N TRP A 266 3.65 -8.19 5.80
CA TRP A 266 4.15 -8.99 4.67
C TRP A 266 3.93 -8.31 3.31
N ALA A 267 2.81 -7.62 3.17
CA ALA A 267 2.39 -6.93 1.95
C ALA A 267 1.92 -5.51 2.31
N PHE A 268 1.96 -4.61 1.33
CA PHE A 268 1.48 -3.24 1.54
C PHE A 268 -0.04 -3.15 1.65
N GLY A 269 -0.52 -2.04 2.21
CA GLY A 269 -1.93 -1.67 2.22
C GLY A 269 -2.72 -2.16 3.42
N ALA A 270 -2.04 -2.67 4.45
CA ALA A 270 -2.66 -2.86 5.76
C ALA A 270 -3.19 -1.51 6.27
N SER A 271 -4.48 -1.48 6.62
CA SER A 271 -5.17 -0.31 7.14
C SER A 271 -6.08 -0.76 8.26
N THR A 272 -5.55 -0.78 9.49
CA THR A 272 -6.26 -1.28 10.68
C THR A 272 -6.87 -0.17 11.53
N TYR A 273 -6.62 1.09 11.18
CA TYR A 273 -7.25 2.26 11.81
C TYR A 273 -7.40 3.41 10.79
N ASP A 274 -8.29 4.34 11.11
CA ASP A 274 -8.50 5.62 10.42
C ASP A 274 -9.11 6.65 11.40
N PHE A 275 -9.28 7.91 10.97
CA PHE A 275 -9.76 9.02 11.81
C PHE A 275 -11.28 9.28 11.73
#